data_AF-A0A1V5H8W5-F1
#
_entry.id   AF-A0A1V5H8W5-F1
#
_cell.length_a   1.000
_cell.length_b   1.000
_cell.length_c   1.000
_cell.angle_alpha   90.00
_cell.angle_beta   90.00
_cell.angle_gamma   90.00
#
_symmetry.space_group_name_H-M   'P 1'
#
loop_
_entity.id
_entity.type
_entity.pdbx_description
1 polymer ?
#
loop_
_entity_poly.entity_id
_entity_poly.type
_entity_poly.pdbx_seq_one_letter_code
_entity_poly.pdbx_strand_id
1 'polypeptide(L)'
;MNSMRVSCPCCAAAYDVDSGFVGRKLQCDRCGAKFYLEAAGDRVVTRAAIRCPGCGVEYAIEAELLGRQACCADCGTEFELACEAAPTA
;
A
#
# COMPACT_ATOMS: atom_id res chain seq x y z
N MET A 1 -22.53 -11.93 3.89
CA MET A 1 -21.36 -11.27 3.27
C MET A 1 -20.71 -10.41 4.33
N ASN A 2 -19.45 -10.66 4.66
CA ASN A 2 -18.71 -9.92 5.68
C ASN A 2 -17.77 -8.95 4.98
N SER A 3 -18.33 -7.81 4.59
CA SER A 3 -17.58 -6.72 4.01
C SER A 3 -16.92 -5.88 5.10
N MET A 4 -15.71 -5.42 4.83
CA MET A 4 -14.95 -4.53 5.68
C MET A 4 -14.55 -3.28 4.91
N ARG A 5 -14.56 -2.14 5.59
CA ARG A 5 -14.06 -0.89 5.03
C ARG A 5 -12.56 -0.82 5.17
N VAL A 6 -11.90 -0.60 4.05
CA VAL A 6 -10.46 -0.36 3.99
C VAL A 6 -10.22 0.95 3.25
N SER A 7 -9.17 1.65 3.65
CA SER A 7 -8.79 2.91 3.03
C SER A 7 -7.58 2.68 2.12
N CYS A 8 -7.61 3.27 0.93
CA CYS A 8 -6.47 3.28 0.04
C CYS A 8 -5.36 4.06 0.72
N PRO A 9 -4.17 3.48 0.89
CA PRO A 9 -3.06 4.19 1.51
C PRO A 9 -2.56 5.35 0.61
N CYS A 10 -2.85 5.29 -0.69
CA CYS A 10 -2.39 6.27 -1.68
C CYS A 10 -3.23 7.55 -1.74
N CYS A 11 -4.54 7.39 -1.93
CA CYS A 11 -5.47 8.49 -2.20
C CYS A 11 -6.46 8.71 -1.05
N ALA A 12 -6.27 7.98 0.06
CA ALA A 12 -7.18 7.95 1.20
C ALA A 12 -8.64 7.55 0.86
N ALA A 13 -8.89 6.99 -0.33
CA ALA A 13 -10.22 6.55 -0.72
C ALA A 13 -10.65 5.33 0.10
N ALA A 14 -11.77 5.42 0.80
CA ALA A 14 -12.37 4.28 1.48
C ALA A 14 -13.23 3.47 0.50
N TYR A 15 -13.08 2.15 0.52
CA TYR A 15 -13.92 1.22 -0.23
C TYR A 15 -14.17 -0.03 0.60
N ASP A 16 -15.23 -0.73 0.23
CA ASP A 16 -15.72 -1.91 0.91
C ASP A 16 -15.18 -3.15 0.20
N VAL A 17 -14.47 -3.99 0.93
CA VAL A 17 -13.86 -5.21 0.41
C VAL A 17 -14.33 -6.39 1.23
N ASP A 18 -14.46 -7.55 0.60
CA ASP A 18 -14.79 -8.76 1.35
C ASP A 18 -13.59 -9.20 2.19
N SER A 19 -13.85 -9.64 3.42
CA SER A 19 -12.81 -10.17 4.32
C SER A 19 -12.05 -11.38 3.74
N GLY A 20 -12.59 -12.08 2.73
CA GLY A 20 -11.87 -13.08 1.95
C GLY A 20 -10.74 -12.55 1.07
N PHE A 21 -10.59 -11.22 0.92
CA PHE A 21 -9.46 -10.59 0.22
C PHE A 21 -8.24 -10.34 1.11
N VAL A 22 -8.32 -10.62 2.41
CA VAL A 22 -7.15 -10.60 3.29
C VAL A 22 -6.07 -11.55 2.75
N GLY A 23 -4.82 -11.06 2.68
CA GLY A 23 -3.68 -11.77 2.10
C GLY A 23 -3.59 -11.65 0.57
N ARG A 24 -4.46 -10.88 -0.09
CA ARG A 24 -4.43 -10.65 -1.53
C ARG A 24 -4.00 -9.22 -1.88
N LYS A 25 -3.44 -9.06 -3.08
CA LYS A 25 -3.14 -7.76 -3.70
C LYS A 25 -4.45 -7.17 -4.22
N LEU A 26 -4.75 -5.97 -3.79
CA LEU A 26 -5.87 -5.16 -4.28
C LEU A 26 -5.33 -4.01 -5.12
N GLN A 27 -6.20 -3.52 -6.00
CA GLN A 27 -5.95 -2.34 -6.80
C GLN A 27 -7.03 -1.31 -6.48
N CYS A 28 -6.64 -0.08 -6.22
CA CYS A 28 -7.57 0.99 -5.96
C CYS A 28 -8.18 1.48 -7.27
N ASP A 29 -9.50 1.48 -7.41
CA ASP A 29 -10.18 2.02 -8.60
C ASP A 29 -10.07 3.55 -8.72
N ARG A 30 -9.73 4.27 -7.65
CA ARG A 30 -9.62 5.74 -7.66
C ARG A 30 -8.29 6.23 -8.21
N CYS A 31 -7.18 5.62 -7.80
CA CYS A 31 -5.84 6.05 -8.20
C CYS A 31 -5.05 4.96 -8.95
N GLY A 32 -5.57 3.74 -9.09
CA GLY A 32 -4.86 2.62 -9.69
C GLY A 32 -3.74 2.03 -8.82
N ALA A 33 -3.52 2.53 -7.61
CA ALA A 33 -2.47 2.05 -6.72
C ALA A 33 -2.72 0.61 -6.28
N LYS A 34 -1.66 -0.19 -6.24
CA LYS A 34 -1.71 -1.57 -5.75
C LYS A 34 -1.25 -1.62 -4.30
N PHE A 35 -2.01 -2.29 -3.46
CA PHE A 35 -1.72 -2.45 -2.03
C PHE A 35 -2.18 -3.84 -1.58
N TYR A 36 -1.70 -4.28 -0.43
CA TYR A 36 -2.00 -5.61 0.12
C TYR A 36 -2.85 -5.46 1.37
N LEU A 37 -3.78 -6.39 1.55
CA LEU A 37 -4.47 -6.56 2.82
C LEU A 37 -3.72 -7.57 3.66
N GLU A 38 -3.39 -7.20 4.88
CA GLU A 38 -2.74 -8.09 5.84
C GLU A 38 -3.57 -8.15 7.13
N ALA A 39 -3.78 -9.35 7.65
CA ALA A 39 -4.37 -9.52 8.99
C ALA A 39 -3.27 -9.34 10.04
N ALA A 40 -3.28 -8.19 10.72
CA ALA A 40 -2.45 -7.92 11.87
C ALA A 40 -3.24 -8.25 13.14
N GLY A 41 -3.29 -9.54 13.49
CA GLY A 41 -4.06 -10.03 14.64
C GLY A 41 -5.56 -9.96 14.40
N ASP A 42 -6.28 -9.19 15.23
CA ASP A 42 -7.73 -9.01 15.16
C ASP A 42 -8.16 -7.89 14.19
N ARG A 43 -7.21 -7.21 13.54
CA ARG A 43 -7.46 -6.10 12.63
C ARG A 43 -6.84 -6.33 11.27
N VAL A 44 -7.48 -5.78 10.24
CA VAL A 44 -6.94 -5.78 8.88
C VAL A 44 -6.25 -4.45 8.63
N VAL A 45 -4.97 -4.51 8.28
CA VAL A 45 -4.16 -3.36 7.89
C VAL A 45 -3.90 -3.38 6.39
N THR A 46 -3.72 -2.21 5.80
CA THR A 46 -3.36 -2.06 4.39
C THR A 46 -1.87 -1.78 4.29
N ARG A 47 -1.17 -2.53 3.43
CA ARG A 47 0.23 -2.29 3.09
C ARG A 47 0.36 -1.73 1.69
N ALA A 48 0.94 -0.54 1.57
CA ALA A 48 1.24 0.08 0.29
C ALA A 48 2.49 -0.57 -0.32
N ALA A 49 2.43 -0.87 -1.62
CA ALA A 49 3.61 -1.24 -2.40
C ALA A 49 4.32 0.04 -2.84
N ILE A 50 5.54 0.26 -2.36
CA ILE A 50 6.38 1.40 -2.70
C ILE A 50 7.58 0.89 -3.46
N ARG A 51 7.94 1.56 -4.54
CA ARG A 51 9.15 1.23 -5.28
C ARG A 51 10.24 2.21 -4.92
N CYS A 52 11.45 1.72 -4.65
CA CYS A 52 12.57 2.62 -4.49
C CYS A 52 12.95 3.22 -5.85
N PRO A 53 13.06 4.56 -5.98
CA PRO A 53 13.47 5.20 -7.24
C PRO A 53 14.96 4.99 -7.56
N GLY A 54 15.79 4.65 -6.57
CA GLY A 54 17.22 4.43 -6.76
C GLY A 54 17.55 3.06 -7.35
N CYS A 55 17.01 1.99 -6.78
CA CYS A 55 17.32 0.61 -7.20
C CYS A 55 16.14 -0.14 -7.85
N GLY A 56 14.92 0.38 -7.74
CA GLY A 56 13.72 -0.25 -8.31
C GLY A 56 13.15 -1.42 -7.51
N VAL A 57 13.62 -1.68 -6.28
CA VAL A 57 13.06 -2.71 -5.39
C VAL A 57 11.67 -2.30 -4.89
N GLU A 58 10.74 -3.26 -4.77
CA GLU A 58 9.39 -3.04 -4.26
C GLU A 58 9.33 -3.43 -2.77
N TYR A 59 8.96 -2.48 -1.91
CA TYR A 59 8.76 -2.66 -0.48
C TYR A 59 7.27 -2.59 -0.15
N ALA A 60 6.80 -3.48 0.72
CA ALA A 60 5.44 -3.43 1.26
C ALA A 60 5.51 -2.85 2.67
N ILE A 61 4.99 -1.64 2.86
CA ILE A 61 4.98 -0.95 4.14
C ILE A 61 3.56 -0.60 4.57
N GLU A 62 3.34 -0.40 5.86
CA GLU A 62 2.04 0.02 6.37
C GLU A 62 1.64 1.41 5.87
N ALA A 63 0.35 1.57 5.58
CA ALA A 63 -0.24 2.84 5.13
C ALA A 63 0.15 4.04 6.00
N GLU A 64 0.27 3.82 7.31
CA GLU A 64 0.58 4.86 8.31
C GLU A 64 2.03 5.39 8.20
N LEU A 65 2.91 4.66 7.51
CA LEU A 65 4.27 5.09 7.24
C LEU A 65 4.36 5.95 5.98
N LEU A 66 3.30 6.04 5.17
CA LEU A 66 3.32 6.92 4.00
C LEU A 66 3.46 8.38 4.40
N GLY A 67 4.23 9.11 3.60
CA GLY A 67 4.63 10.49 3.89
C GLY A 67 5.76 10.60 4.92
N ARG A 68 6.30 9.48 5.41
CA ARG A 68 7.56 9.48 6.17
C ARG A 68 8.74 9.24 5.23
N GLN A 69 9.93 9.64 5.69
CA GLN A 69 11.17 9.29 5.01
C GLN A 69 11.58 7.87 5.39
N ALA A 70 11.92 7.06 4.39
CA ALA A 70 12.52 5.76 4.59
C ALA A 70 13.84 5.65 3.84
N CYS A 71 14.75 4.90 4.43
CA CYS A 71 15.99 4.53 3.79
C CYS A 71 15.84 3.16 3.16
N CYS A 72 16.14 3.07 1.87
CA CYS A 72 16.26 1.83 1.12
C CYS A 72 17.30 0.92 1.78
N ALA A 73 16.91 -0.27 2.26
CA ALA A 73 17.84 -1.19 2.92
C ALA A 73 18.92 -1.73 1.94
N ASP A 74 18.60 -1.84 0.65
CA ASP A 74 19.49 -2.37 -0.38
C ASP A 74 20.45 -1.33 -0.94
N CYS A 75 19.98 -0.10 -1.12
CA CYS A 75 20.68 0.95 -1.86
C CYS A 75 21.07 2.15 -1.01
N GLY A 76 20.57 2.25 0.23
CA GLY A 76 20.83 3.37 1.12
C GLY A 76 20.22 4.69 0.67
N THR A 77 19.44 4.70 -0.41
CA THR A 77 18.76 5.92 -0.89
C THR A 77 17.64 6.28 0.08
N GLU A 78 17.68 7.51 0.57
CA GLU A 78 16.60 8.12 1.34
C GLU A 78 15.56 8.67 0.38
N PHE A 79 14.31 8.21 0.52
CA PHE A 79 13.20 8.69 -0.27
C PHE A 79 11.97 8.82 0.62
N GLU A 80 11.06 9.69 0.23
CA GLU A 80 9.76 9.78 0.88
C GLU A 80 8.91 8.58 0.46
N LEU A 81 8.32 7.93 1.45
CA LEU A 81 7.37 6.83 1.29
C LEU A 81 6.09 7.38 0.65
N ALA A 82 6.14 7.59 -0.64
CA ALA A 82 5.02 8.01 -1.45
C ALA A 82 4.47 6.79 -2.18
N CYS A 83 3.16 6.58 -2.04
CA CYS A 83 2.50 5.63 -2.91
C CYS A 83 2.55 6.16 -4.34
N GLU A 84 3.25 5.46 -5.21
CA GLU A 84 3.12 5.67 -6.65
C GLU A 84 1.83 4.99 -7.12
N ALA A 85 0.80 5.82 -7.31
CA ALA A 85 -0.32 5.48 -8.17
C ALA A 85 0.24 5.07 -9.54
N ALA A 86 -0.17 3.90 -10.05
CA ALA A 86 0.34 3.42 -11.34
C ALA A 86 0.16 4.53 -12.40
N PRO A 87 1.24 5.02 -13.04
CA PRO A 87 1.10 6.01 -14.08
C PRO A 87 0.26 5.38 -15.20
N THR A 88 -0.89 5.98 -15.47
CA THR A 88 -1.73 5.59 -16.59
C THR A 88 -0.95 5.98 -17.85
N ALA A 89 -0.33 4.99 -18.49
CA ALA A 89 0.25 5.12 -19.83
C ALA A 89 -0.84 4.99 -20.89
#